data_AF-A0A8T4E9G6-F1
#
_entry.id   AF-A0A8T4E9G6-F1
#
_cell.length_a   1.000
_cell.length_b   1.000
_cell.length_c   1.000
_cell.angle_alpha   90.00
_cell.angle_beta   90.00
_cell.angle_gamma   90.00
#
_symmetry.space_group_name_H-M   'P 1'
#
loop_
_entity.id
_entity.type
_entity.pdbx_description
1 polymer ?
#
loop_
_entity_poly.entity_id
_entity_poly.type
_entity_poly.pdbx_seq_one_letter_code
_entity_poly.pdbx_strand_id
1 'polypeptide(L)'
;MKRQTIRKVILFISFILFQSFLLFHLFFSPVLVIFAAAQGVINGSLVMFLLLFLTSLFFGRTFCGWVCPGSGLNELCALATTKKAPLGKYRKAKYIISGVWLSVITLLAFNAGGFHTLDMFYGTGTSTLSQELIMFFGVIALIVPAAFAIGTRAN
;
A
#
# COMPACT_ATOMS: atom_id res chain seq x y z
N MET A 1 -6.13 -13.48 23.68
CA MET A 1 -5.22 -14.30 22.83
C MET A 1 -5.82 -14.64 21.47
N LYS A 2 -7.03 -15.24 21.36
CA LYS A 2 -7.65 -15.64 20.08
C LYS A 2 -7.72 -14.55 18.98
N ARG A 3 -8.07 -13.30 19.33
CA ARG A 3 -8.18 -12.19 18.36
C ARG A 3 -6.84 -11.77 17.73
N GLN A 4 -5.73 -11.87 18.46
CA GLN A 4 -4.41 -11.50 17.92
C GLN A 4 -3.88 -12.58 16.98
N THR A 5 -4.11 -13.86 17.28
CA THR A 5 -3.76 -14.97 16.39
C THR A 5 -4.51 -14.89 15.06
N ILE A 6 -5.83 -14.63 15.09
CA ILE A 6 -6.65 -14.45 13.87
C ILE A 6 -6.10 -13.29 13.02
N ARG A 7 -5.78 -12.15 13.64
CA ARG A 7 -5.20 -11.00 12.95
C ARG A 7 -3.87 -11.35 12.25
N LYS A 8 -2.97 -12.08 12.92
CA LYS A 8 -1.69 -12.50 12.32
C LYS A 8 -1.90 -13.45 11.15
N VAL A 9 -2.84 -14.38 11.26
CA VAL A 9 -3.20 -15.31 10.17
C VAL A 9 -3.74 -14.54 8.96
N ILE A 10 -4.66 -13.58 9.17
CA ILE A 10 -5.21 -12.79 8.06
C ILE A 10 -4.12 -11.94 7.39
N LEU A 11 -3.21 -11.34 8.15
CA LEU A 11 -2.09 -10.58 7.59
C LEU A 11 -1.13 -11.48 6.78
N PHE A 12 -0.86 -12.69 7.26
CA PHE A 12 -0.03 -13.67 6.56
C PHE A 12 -0.70 -14.13 5.26
N ILE A 13 -1.99 -14.45 5.31
CA ILE A 13 -2.79 -14.78 4.12
C ILE A 13 -2.78 -13.60 3.14
N SER A 14 -2.94 -12.38 3.63
CA SER A 14 -2.94 -11.18 2.78
C SER A 14 -1.58 -10.94 2.11
N PHE A 15 -0.48 -11.24 2.81
CA PHE A 15 0.86 -11.20 2.23
C PHE A 15 1.04 -12.24 1.12
N ILE A 16 0.58 -13.47 1.33
CA ILE A 16 0.63 -14.53 0.31
C ILE A 16 -0.28 -14.16 -0.88
N LEU A 17 -1.50 -13.72 -0.64
CA LEU A 17 -2.43 -13.32 -1.69
C LEU A 17 -1.89 -12.15 -2.52
N PHE A 18 -1.23 -11.19 -1.87
CA PHE A 18 -0.55 -10.10 -2.57
C PHE A 18 0.56 -10.60 -3.50
N GLN A 19 1.29 -11.65 -3.10
CA GLN A 19 2.33 -12.28 -3.93
C GLN A 19 1.75 -13.13 -5.06
N SER A 20 0.64 -13.83 -4.81
CA SER A 20 0.07 -14.77 -5.78
C SER A 20 -0.88 -14.12 -6.77
N PHE A 21 -1.55 -13.02 -6.42
CA PHE A 21 -2.50 -12.32 -7.28
C PHE A 21 -1.90 -11.04 -7.83
N LEU A 22 -1.45 -11.10 -9.09
CA LEU A 22 -1.07 -9.97 -9.95
C LEU A 22 -2.12 -8.84 -9.92
N LEU A 23 -3.39 -9.22 -9.76
CA LEU A 23 -4.52 -8.32 -9.59
C LEU A 23 -4.36 -7.43 -8.34
N PHE A 24 -4.03 -8.00 -7.19
CA PHE A 24 -3.79 -7.23 -5.95
C PHE A 24 -2.60 -6.30 -6.08
N HIS A 25 -1.56 -6.73 -6.79
CA HIS A 25 -0.38 -5.90 -7.04
C HIS A 25 -0.73 -4.66 -7.89
N LEU A 26 -1.51 -4.85 -8.97
CA LEU A 26 -1.99 -3.77 -9.82
C LEU A 26 -2.76 -2.71 -9.02
N PHE A 27 -3.72 -3.14 -8.19
CA PHE A 27 -4.58 -2.25 -7.41
C PHE A 27 -3.85 -1.49 -6.28
N PHE A 28 -2.76 -2.04 -5.76
CA PHE A 28 -1.99 -1.42 -4.67
C PHE A 28 -0.70 -0.71 -5.14
N SER A 29 -0.44 -0.65 -6.44
CA SER A 29 0.76 -0.01 -6.98
C SER A 29 0.61 1.52 -7.06
N PRO A 30 1.40 2.30 -6.31
CA PRO A 30 1.40 3.76 -6.42
C PRO A 30 1.93 4.23 -7.78
N VAL A 31 2.84 3.46 -8.39
CA VAL A 31 3.49 3.80 -9.66
C VAL A 31 2.47 3.87 -10.79
N LEU A 32 1.56 2.91 -10.86
CA LEU A 32 0.50 2.90 -11.88
C LEU A 32 -0.44 4.09 -11.77
N VAL A 33 -0.71 4.57 -10.55
CA VAL A 33 -1.54 5.77 -10.33
C VAL A 33 -0.85 7.01 -10.91
N ILE A 34 0.46 7.16 -10.73
CA ILE A 34 1.22 8.29 -11.26
C ILE A 34 1.20 8.27 -12.79
N PHE A 35 1.48 7.12 -13.41
CA PHE A 35 1.46 6.99 -14.87
C PHE A 35 0.06 7.21 -15.46
N ALA A 36 -0.96 6.63 -14.84
CA ALA A 36 -2.35 6.82 -15.26
C ALA A 36 -2.79 8.27 -15.10
N ALA A 37 -2.50 8.92 -13.97
CA ALA A 37 -2.83 10.32 -13.72
C ALA A 37 -2.12 11.27 -14.69
N ALA A 38 -0.86 10.99 -15.05
CA ALA A 38 -0.12 11.76 -16.05
C ALA A 38 -0.72 11.65 -17.47
N GLN A 39 -1.49 10.59 -17.75
CA GLN A 39 -2.20 10.39 -19.00
C GLN A 39 -3.68 10.79 -18.93
N GLY A 40 -4.15 11.30 -17.79
CA GLY A 40 -5.56 11.64 -17.58
C GLY A 40 -6.48 10.43 -17.50
N VAL A 41 -5.95 9.26 -17.12
CA VAL A 41 -6.69 7.99 -17.01
C VAL A 41 -7.06 7.72 -15.54
N ILE A 42 -8.32 7.42 -15.27
CA ILE A 42 -8.77 6.88 -13.98
C ILE A 42 -8.51 5.37 -14.00
N ASN A 43 -7.57 4.90 -13.19
CA ASN A 43 -7.26 3.49 -13.05
C ASN A 43 -7.87 2.85 -11.79
N GLY A 44 -7.92 1.52 -11.77
CA GLY A 44 -8.41 0.75 -10.64
C GLY A 44 -7.65 1.04 -9.33
N SER A 45 -6.33 1.27 -9.42
CA SER A 45 -5.47 1.55 -8.28
C SER A 45 -5.83 2.88 -7.60
N LEU A 46 -6.12 3.93 -8.37
CA LEU A 46 -6.55 5.24 -7.86
C LEU A 46 -7.86 5.12 -7.10
N VAL A 47 -8.82 4.36 -7.65
CA VAL A 47 -10.09 4.07 -6.97
C VAL A 47 -9.86 3.34 -5.66
N MET A 48 -8.97 2.35 -5.63
CA MET A 48 -8.62 1.64 -4.40
C MET A 48 -7.93 2.55 -3.37
N PHE A 49 -6.98 3.40 -3.78
CA PHE A 49 -6.36 4.37 -2.87
C PHE A 49 -7.36 5.39 -2.31
N LEU A 50 -8.33 5.83 -3.12
CA LEU A 50 -9.40 6.72 -2.67
C LEU A 50 -10.32 6.02 -1.67
N LEU A 51 -10.71 4.76 -1.92
CA LEU A 51 -11.50 3.95 -0.99
C LEU A 51 -10.72 3.69 0.31
N LEU A 52 -9.42 3.40 0.23
CA LEU A 52 -8.56 3.25 1.41
C LEU A 52 -8.47 4.55 2.22
N PHE A 53 -8.44 5.70 1.55
CA PHE A 53 -8.45 6.99 2.21
C PHE A 53 -9.79 7.28 2.90
N LEU A 54 -10.91 7.07 2.20
CA LEU A 54 -12.27 7.22 2.74
C LEU A 54 -12.52 6.29 3.92
N THR A 55 -12.20 5.00 3.78
CA THR A 55 -12.33 4.02 4.87
C THR A 55 -11.41 4.37 6.05
N SER A 56 -10.23 4.94 5.80
CA SER A 56 -9.34 5.42 6.86
C SER A 56 -9.88 6.64 7.62
N LEU A 57 -10.78 7.41 7.01
CA LEU A 57 -11.45 8.54 7.68
C LEU A 57 -12.47 8.05 8.70
N PHE A 58 -13.29 7.04 8.34
CA PHE A 58 -14.35 6.50 9.20
C PHE A 58 -13.88 5.39 10.15
N PHE A 59 -13.09 4.43 9.65
CA PHE A 59 -12.67 3.23 10.39
C PHE A 59 -11.20 3.28 10.82
N GLY A 60 -10.44 4.32 10.46
CA GLY A 60 -9.04 4.46 10.85
C GLY A 60 -8.11 3.45 10.15
N ARG A 61 -7.07 3.00 10.84
CA ARG A 61 -6.08 2.06 10.28
C ARG A 61 -6.52 0.59 10.35
N THR A 62 -7.81 0.29 10.31
CA THR A 62 -8.33 -1.09 10.35
C THR A 62 -7.83 -1.89 9.15
N PHE A 63 -7.88 -1.33 7.95
CA PHE A 63 -7.35 -1.96 6.74
C PHE A 63 -5.86 -2.32 6.90
N CYS A 64 -5.04 -1.33 7.27
CA CYS A 64 -3.62 -1.58 7.51
C CYS A 64 -3.38 -2.57 8.66
N GLY A 65 -4.24 -2.59 9.68
CA GLY A 65 -4.12 -3.49 10.81
C GLY A 65 -4.47 -4.94 10.50
N TRP A 66 -5.36 -5.19 9.54
CA TRP A 66 -5.95 -6.52 9.32
C TRP A 66 -5.64 -7.13 7.95
N VAL A 67 -5.56 -6.32 6.89
CA VAL A 67 -5.55 -6.82 5.51
C VAL A 67 -4.33 -6.35 4.72
N CYS A 68 -3.62 -5.31 5.17
CA CYS A 68 -2.49 -4.79 4.40
C CYS A 68 -1.29 -5.76 4.38
N PRO A 69 -0.80 -6.16 3.19
CA PRO A 69 0.33 -7.08 3.04
C PRO A 69 1.62 -6.52 3.65
N GLY A 70 1.84 -5.21 3.56
CA GLY A 70 2.99 -4.56 4.19
C GLY A 70 3.00 -4.64 5.72
N SER A 71 1.81 -4.73 6.35
CA SER A 71 1.73 -4.99 7.80
C SER A 71 1.97 -6.45 8.13
N GLY A 72 1.65 -7.39 7.24
CA GLY A 72 2.06 -8.79 7.35
C GLY A 72 3.58 -8.94 7.30
N LEU A 73 4.25 -8.26 6.37
CA LEU A 73 5.71 -8.26 6.28
C LEU A 73 6.36 -7.67 7.54
N ASN A 74 5.83 -6.55 8.05
CA ASN A 74 6.33 -5.95 9.29
C ASN A 74 6.12 -6.86 10.52
N GLU A 75 5.02 -7.63 10.56
CA GLU A 75 4.77 -8.64 11.60
C GLU A 75 5.76 -9.82 11.50
N LEU A 76 6.16 -10.20 10.29
CA LEU A 76 7.24 -11.18 10.07
C LEU A 76 8.59 -10.64 10.54
N CYS A 77 8.92 -9.39 10.19
CA CYS A 77 10.14 -8.73 10.68
C CYS A 77 10.17 -8.65 12.21
N ALA A 78 9.02 -8.53 12.86
CA ALA A 78 8.92 -8.50 14.32
C ALA A 78 9.28 -9.83 15.00
N LEU A 79 9.25 -10.95 14.28
CA LEU A 79 9.81 -12.21 14.78
C LEU A 79 11.35 -12.16 14.85
N ALA A 80 11.97 -11.33 14.01
CA ALA A 80 13.43 -11.19 13.90
C ALA A 80 13.99 -9.97 14.69
N THR A 81 13.15 -9.08 15.21
CA THR A 81 13.60 -7.91 15.98
C THR A 81 12.68 -7.59 17.16
N THR A 82 13.27 -7.24 18.31
CA THR A 82 12.57 -6.82 19.52
C THR A 82 12.36 -5.30 19.60
N LYS A 83 12.90 -4.54 18.64
CA LYS A 83 12.83 -3.08 18.63
C LYS A 83 11.41 -2.61 18.31
N LYS A 84 10.77 -1.92 19.26
CA LYS A 84 9.41 -1.40 19.12
C LYS A 84 9.41 0.03 18.57
N ALA A 85 8.61 0.29 17.53
CA ALA A 85 8.43 1.63 17.01
C ALA A 85 7.65 2.52 17.99
N PRO A 86 8.01 3.81 18.16
CA PRO A 86 7.24 4.72 19.01
C PRO A 86 5.92 5.13 18.31
N LEU A 87 4.87 4.32 18.48
CA LEU A 87 3.55 4.48 17.83
C LEU A 87 2.94 5.88 18.00
N GLY A 88 3.24 6.59 19.10
CA GLY A 88 2.65 7.90 19.41
C GLY A 88 3.09 9.02 18.47
N LYS A 89 4.37 9.07 18.08
CA LYS A 89 4.92 10.16 17.25
C LYS A 89 4.44 10.10 15.80
N TYR A 90 4.22 8.90 15.27
CA TYR A 90 3.86 8.69 13.85
C TYR A 90 2.35 8.54 13.60
N ARG A 91 1.52 8.89 14.60
CA ARG A 91 0.05 8.79 14.47
C ARG A 91 -0.49 9.69 13.37
N LYS A 92 0.04 10.92 13.28
CA LYS A 92 -0.32 11.95 12.29
C LYS A 92 0.32 11.73 10.91
N ALA A 93 1.40 10.96 10.82
CA ALA A 93 2.11 10.70 9.57
C ALA A 93 1.19 10.14 8.46
N LYS A 94 0.13 9.40 8.82
CA LYS A 94 -0.87 8.93 7.85
C LYS A 94 -1.53 10.06 7.07
N TYR A 95 -1.87 11.18 7.74
CA TYR A 95 -2.57 12.29 7.09
C TYR A 95 -1.62 13.07 6.21
N ILE A 96 -0.36 13.20 6.62
CA ILE A 96 0.68 13.85 5.82
C ILE A 96 0.95 13.02 4.56
N ILE A 97 1.21 11.72 4.72
CA ILE A 97 1.51 10.84 3.58
C ILE A 97 0.31 10.76 2.62
N SER A 98 -0.91 10.57 3.13
CA SER A 98 -2.10 10.54 2.28
C SER A 98 -2.38 11.90 1.63
N GLY A 99 -2.16 13.02 2.34
CA GLY A 99 -2.34 14.37 1.80
C GLY A 99 -1.33 14.66 0.68
N VAL A 100 -0.05 14.38 0.90
CA VAL A 100 1.01 14.53 -0.11
C VAL A 100 0.73 13.62 -1.31
N TRP A 101 0.31 12.37 -1.08
CA TRP A 101 -0.03 11.43 -2.13
C TRP A 101 -1.20 11.92 -3.00
N LEU A 102 -2.30 12.34 -2.36
CA LEU A 102 -3.46 12.90 -3.07
C LEU A 102 -3.12 14.21 -3.79
N SER A 103 -2.28 15.07 -3.21
CA SER A 103 -1.85 16.31 -3.88
C SER A 103 -1.04 16.02 -5.14
N VAL A 104 -0.13 15.03 -5.10
CA VAL A 104 0.65 14.63 -6.28
C VAL A 104 -0.26 14.14 -7.40
N ILE A 105 -1.23 13.27 -7.08
CA ILE A 105 -2.21 12.76 -8.06
C ILE A 105 -3.02 13.90 -8.67
N THR A 106 -3.49 14.83 -7.84
CA THR A 106 -4.32 15.95 -8.29
C THR A 106 -3.53 16.89 -9.20
N LEU A 107 -2.28 17.19 -8.86
CA LEU A 107 -1.39 18.02 -9.69
C LEU A 107 -1.10 17.37 -11.04
N LEU A 108 -0.84 16.05 -11.06
CA LEU A 108 -0.62 15.31 -12.30
C LEU A 108 -1.88 15.31 -13.18
N ALA A 109 -3.06 15.11 -12.57
CA ALA A 109 -4.32 15.17 -13.29
C ALA A 109 -4.60 16.56 -13.88
N PHE A 110 -4.30 17.64 -13.14
CA PHE A 110 -4.43 19.00 -13.68
C PHE A 110 -3.46 19.26 -14.84
N ASN A 111 -2.22 18.79 -14.74
CA ASN A 111 -1.25 18.91 -15.84
C ASN A 111 -1.66 18.11 -17.09
N ALA A 112 -2.39 17.01 -16.92
CA ALA A 112 -2.91 16.19 -18.01
C ALA A 112 -4.18 16.75 -18.67
N GLY A 113 -4.72 17.88 -18.18
CA GLY A 113 -5.98 18.47 -18.68
C GLY A 113 -7.24 17.93 -17.98
N GLY A 114 -7.07 17.04 -17.00
CA GLY A 114 -8.14 16.37 -16.26
C GLY A 114 -8.18 14.87 -16.51
N PHE A 115 -9.22 14.23 -15.97
CA PHE A 115 -9.50 12.82 -16.24
C PHE A 115 -10.43 12.69 -17.43
N HIS A 116 -9.96 12.09 -18.52
CA HIS A 116 -10.71 11.97 -19.77
C HIS A 116 -11.10 10.53 -20.10
N THR A 117 -10.44 9.55 -19.49
CA THR A 117 -10.65 8.12 -19.75
C THR A 117 -10.70 7.32 -18.45
N LEU A 118 -11.43 6.20 -18.48
CA LEU A 118 -11.54 5.28 -17.35
C LEU A 118 -11.10 3.90 -17.83
N ASP A 119 -9.99 3.42 -17.27
CA ASP A 119 -9.45 2.08 -17.55
C ASP A 119 -9.08 1.39 -16.23
N MET A 120 -9.97 0.53 -15.76
CA MET A 120 -9.77 -0.20 -14.49
C MET A 120 -8.61 -1.20 -14.55
N PHE A 121 -8.23 -1.66 -15.74
CA PHE A 121 -7.19 -2.66 -15.96
C PHE A 121 -5.92 -2.07 -16.56
N TYR A 122 -5.74 -0.75 -16.42
CA TYR A 122 -4.57 -0.04 -16.89
C TYR A 122 -3.26 -0.68 -16.38
N GLY A 123 -2.41 -1.15 -17.30
CA GLY A 123 -1.12 -1.78 -17.01
C GLY A 123 -1.12 -3.32 -16.94
N THR A 124 -2.29 -3.98 -16.96
CA THR A 124 -2.41 -5.45 -16.93
C THR A 124 -1.81 -6.18 -18.13
N GLY A 125 -1.82 -5.55 -19.31
CA GLY A 125 -1.24 -6.12 -20.53
C GLY A 125 0.25 -5.84 -20.71
N THR A 126 0.82 -4.92 -19.92
CA THR A 126 2.20 -4.44 -20.08
C THR A 126 3.14 -4.90 -18.97
N SER A 127 2.61 -5.50 -17.89
CA SER A 127 3.41 -5.98 -16.77
C SER A 127 4.24 -7.21 -17.18
N THR A 128 5.52 -6.96 -17.46
CA THR A 128 6.51 -8.03 -17.65
C THR A 128 6.87 -8.68 -16.31
N LEU A 129 7.24 -9.96 -16.33
CA LEU A 129 7.70 -10.71 -15.15
C LEU A 129 8.81 -9.95 -14.38
N SER A 130 9.68 -9.24 -15.11
CA SER A 130 10.73 -8.39 -14.53
C SER A 130 10.18 -7.20 -13.76
N GLN A 131 9.15 -6.51 -14.26
CA GLN A 131 8.52 -5.38 -13.57
C GLN A 131 7.83 -5.82 -12.27
N GLU A 132 7.13 -6.97 -12.29
CA GLU A 132 6.50 -7.56 -11.10
C GLU A 132 7.56 -7.88 -10.03
N LEU A 133 8.69 -8.48 -10.42
CA LEU A 133 9.80 -8.74 -9.49
C LEU A 133 10.40 -7.44 -8.93
N ILE A 134 10.63 -6.43 -9.77
CA ILE A 134 11.22 -5.15 -9.33
C ILE A 134 10.31 -4.47 -8.30
N MET A 135 9.01 -4.42 -8.56
CA MET A 135 8.06 -3.82 -7.62
C MET A 135 7.97 -4.61 -6.32
N PHE A 136 7.97 -5.94 -6.39
CA PHE A 136 7.97 -6.81 -5.21
C PHE A 136 9.22 -6.61 -4.33
N PHE A 137 10.42 -6.73 -4.93
CA PHE A 137 11.68 -6.52 -4.21
C PHE A 137 11.82 -5.07 -3.73
N GLY A 138 11.29 -4.09 -4.47
CA GLY A 138 11.25 -2.69 -4.06
C GLY A 138 10.44 -2.47 -2.77
N VAL A 139 9.26 -3.09 -2.67
CA VAL A 139 8.43 -3.01 -1.46
C VAL A 139 9.13 -3.68 -0.26
N ILE A 140 9.77 -4.83 -0.47
CA ILE A 140 10.57 -5.50 0.57
C ILE A 140 11.75 -4.62 1.00
N ALA A 141 12.50 -4.07 0.04
CA ALA A 141 13.64 -3.20 0.29
C ALA A 141 13.26 -1.87 0.97
N LEU A 142 12.00 -1.44 0.87
CA LEU A 142 11.49 -0.29 1.61
C LEU A 142 11.07 -0.69 3.04
N ILE A 143 10.25 -1.74 3.18
CA ILE A 143 9.59 -2.10 4.44
C ILE A 143 10.57 -2.75 5.41
N VAL A 144 11.43 -3.65 4.95
CA VAL A 144 12.33 -4.41 5.83
C VAL A 144 13.35 -3.49 6.51
N PRO A 145 14.11 -2.64 5.79
CA PRO A 145 15.03 -1.71 6.43
C PRO A 145 14.31 -0.71 7.33
N ALA A 146 13.13 -0.21 6.93
CA ALA A 146 12.32 0.66 7.78
C ALA A 146 11.90 -0.04 9.08
N ALA A 147 11.57 -1.32 9.04
CA ALA A 147 11.22 -2.13 10.21
C ALA A 147 12.40 -2.28 11.17
N PHE A 148 13.62 -2.50 10.68
CA PHE A 148 14.83 -2.58 11.53
C PHE A 148 15.30 -1.20 12.03
N ALA A 149 15.18 -0.15 11.20
CA ALA A 149 15.62 1.20 11.55
C ALA A 149 14.67 1.91 12.52
N ILE A 150 13.35 1.86 12.29
CA ILE A 150 12.33 2.54 13.10
C ILE A 150 11.81 1.64 14.22
N GLY A 151 11.82 0.32 14.00
CA GLY A 151 11.22 -0.68 14.87
C GLY A 151 9.90 -1.20 14.32
N THR A 152 9.45 -2.33 14.86
CA THR A 152 8.21 -2.99 14.45
C THR A 152 7.06 -2.57 15.34
N ARG A 153 5.84 -2.76 14.84
CA ARG A 153 4.60 -2.45 15.58
C ARG A 153 4.17 -3.61 16.49
N ALA A 154 4.98 -4.64 16.65
CA ALA A 154 4.56 -5.84 17.35
C ALA A 154 4.39 -5.57 18.85
N ASN A 155 3.21 -5.98 19.33
CA ASN A 155 2.91 -6.12 20.75
C ASN A 155 3.55 -7.39 21.28
#